data_AF-A0A5B0VSY0-F1
#
_entry.id   AF-A0A5B0VSY0-F1
#
_cell.length_a   1.000
_cell.length_b   1.000
_cell.length_c   1.000
_cell.angle_alpha   90.00
_cell.angle_beta   90.00
_cell.angle_gamma   90.00
#
_symmetry.space_group_name_H-M   'P 1'
#
loop_
_entity.id
_entity.type
_entity.pdbx_description
1 polymer ?
#
loop_
_entity_poly.entity_id
_entity_poly.type
_entity_poly.pdbx_seq_one_letter_code
_entity_poly.pdbx_strand_id
1 'polypeptide(L)'
;MSFLIILKRFKQLLNFPYRRSCGGEIKSTDFKQGLNARCVFNRDFYLIETFSGYRMLGADPQGSYYLLSPDVDDEQLGMAVLDALFKSRIIPLEEIDDFFEPEKCDEQYKEWIDELIKTYGYRSKRQLFKRMRDCGIQLLDGNITIRPTGHEKLELWTGKGMVESDDVVIPADSSPAEVGAALRLAFSRCRSYV
;
A
#
# COMPACT_ATOMS: atom_id res chain seq x y z
N MET A 1 -18.43 19.85 18.10
CA MET A 1 -17.52 18.70 18.24
C MET A 1 -17.66 17.80 17.01
N SER A 2 -16.76 17.90 16.01
CA SER A 2 -16.51 16.85 14.99
C SER A 2 -15.75 17.39 13.77
N PHE A 3 -14.46 17.67 13.96
CA PHE A 3 -13.49 17.74 12.85
C PHE A 3 -12.18 17.06 13.27
N LEU A 4 -11.85 17.13 14.58
CA LEU A 4 -10.72 16.40 15.16
C LEU A 4 -10.91 14.87 15.28
N ILE A 5 -12.15 14.35 15.26
CA ILE A 5 -12.40 12.90 15.38
C ILE A 5 -12.21 12.20 14.01
N ILE A 6 -12.55 12.87 12.91
CA ILE A 6 -12.39 12.36 11.54
C ILE A 6 -10.90 12.11 11.23
N LEU A 7 -10.02 13.03 11.63
CA LEU A 7 -8.56 12.91 11.43
C LEU A 7 -7.88 11.79 12.24
N LYS A 8 -8.52 11.23 13.27
CA LYS A 8 -7.92 10.15 14.08
C LYS A 8 -8.24 8.75 13.56
N ARG A 9 -9.37 8.55 12.88
CA ARG A 9 -9.75 7.24 12.30
C ARG A 9 -9.34 7.06 10.84
N PHE A 10 -9.24 8.14 10.07
CA PHE A 10 -8.64 8.13 8.72
C PHE A 10 -7.16 7.70 8.67
N LYS A 11 -6.48 7.58 9.82
CA LYS A 11 -5.06 7.23 9.91
C LYS A 11 -4.70 5.81 9.46
N GLN A 12 -5.67 4.93 9.23
CA GLN A 12 -5.38 3.56 8.77
C GLN A 12 -5.26 3.46 7.24
N LEU A 13 -6.00 4.29 6.49
CA LEU A 13 -5.91 4.38 5.02
C LEU A 13 -4.78 5.33 4.54
N LEU A 14 -4.24 6.14 5.44
CA LEU A 14 -3.33 7.26 5.13
C LEU A 14 -1.82 6.95 5.21
N ASN A 15 -1.43 5.69 5.27
CA ASN A 15 -0.05 5.32 5.63
C ASN A 15 0.88 5.07 4.45
N PHE A 16 0.82 5.95 3.46
CA PHE A 16 1.97 6.16 2.58
C PHE A 16 2.57 7.53 2.90
N PRO A 17 3.91 7.67 2.97
CA PRO A 17 4.54 8.93 3.34
C PRO A 17 4.47 9.87 2.12
N TYR A 18 3.30 10.41 1.80
CA TYR A 18 3.24 11.63 1.02
C TYR A 18 3.26 12.80 2.00
N ARG A 19 4.41 13.47 2.03
CA ARG A 19 4.70 14.66 2.82
C ARG A 19 3.59 15.70 2.56
N ARG A 20 2.74 15.99 3.56
CA ARG A 20 1.97 17.24 3.58
C ARG A 20 2.97 18.38 3.70
N SER A 21 3.27 19.05 2.58
CA SER A 21 3.83 20.41 2.65
C SER A 21 2.69 21.33 3.09
N CYS A 22 2.63 21.64 4.38
CA CYS A 22 1.77 22.68 4.90
C CYS A 22 2.35 24.05 4.52
N GLY A 23 1.55 24.89 3.85
CA GLY A 23 1.77 26.34 3.78
C GLY A 23 2.77 26.81 2.74
N GLY A 24 2.27 27.06 1.53
CA GLY A 24 2.94 27.86 0.50
C GLY A 24 2.08 27.85 -0.75
N GLU A 25 1.76 29.02 -1.30
CA GLU A 25 1.19 29.12 -2.65
C GLU A 25 2.20 28.55 -3.66
N ILE A 26 2.02 27.28 -4.02
CA ILE A 26 2.80 26.63 -5.06
C ILE A 26 2.01 26.77 -6.35
N LYS A 27 2.50 27.64 -7.24
CA LYS A 27 2.10 27.72 -8.64
C LYS A 27 2.14 26.30 -9.24
N SER A 28 1.04 25.87 -9.87
CA SER A 28 0.90 24.54 -10.45
C SER A 28 2.05 24.25 -11.40
N THR A 29 2.91 23.30 -11.03
CA THR A 29 3.84 22.63 -11.92
C THR A 29 3.75 21.13 -11.60
N ASP A 30 3.06 20.41 -12.50
CA ASP A 30 3.09 18.97 -12.78
C ASP A 30 3.15 17.99 -11.59
N PHE A 31 2.07 17.90 -10.81
CA PHE A 31 1.88 16.73 -9.94
C PHE A 31 1.64 15.48 -10.80
N LYS A 32 2.54 14.49 -10.72
CA LYS A 32 2.35 13.17 -11.31
C LYS A 32 2.19 12.12 -10.21
N GLN A 33 1.01 11.51 -10.14
CA GLN A 33 0.72 10.46 -9.16
C GLN A 33 1.32 9.11 -9.52
N GLY A 34 1.51 8.84 -10.81
CA GLY A 34 1.84 7.51 -11.29
C GLY A 34 0.73 6.47 -11.03
N LEU A 35 1.06 5.22 -11.27
CA LEU A 35 0.23 4.06 -10.94
C LEU A 35 0.71 3.45 -9.63
N ASN A 36 -0.20 3.03 -8.77
CA ASN A 36 0.14 2.65 -7.39
C ASN A 36 -0.45 1.29 -7.02
N ALA A 37 0.32 0.55 -6.23
CA ALA A 37 -0.10 -0.69 -5.61
C ALA A 37 0.48 -0.76 -4.19
N ARG A 38 -0.05 -1.67 -3.39
CA ARG A 38 0.43 -1.98 -2.05
C ARG A 38 0.66 -3.47 -1.93
N CYS A 39 1.71 -3.85 -1.23
CA CYS A 39 1.90 -5.24 -0.83
C CYS A 39 2.16 -5.33 0.67
N VAL A 40 1.46 -6.24 1.34
CA VAL A 40 1.74 -6.63 2.72
C VAL A 40 2.18 -8.08 2.79
N PHE A 41 3.05 -8.38 3.75
CA PHE A 41 3.61 -9.72 3.95
C PHE A 41 3.83 -9.99 5.43
N ASN A 42 3.29 -11.09 5.95
CA ASN A 42 3.42 -11.44 7.37
C ASN A 42 4.09 -12.81 7.64
N ARG A 43 4.70 -13.40 6.59
CA ARG A 43 5.26 -14.76 6.50
C ARG A 43 4.28 -15.88 6.15
N ASP A 44 2.98 -15.64 6.28
CA ASP A 44 1.97 -16.66 5.95
C ASP A 44 1.37 -16.41 4.57
N PHE A 45 1.45 -15.19 4.04
CA PHE A 45 1.02 -14.82 2.70
C PHE A 45 1.60 -13.48 2.24
N TYR A 46 1.62 -13.28 0.92
CA TYR A 46 1.65 -11.96 0.29
C TYR A 46 0.22 -11.54 -0.05
N LEU A 47 -0.11 -10.28 0.23
CA LEU A 47 -1.35 -9.68 -0.23
C LEU A 47 -1.01 -8.42 -1.03
N ILE A 48 -1.45 -8.39 -2.29
CA ILE A 48 -1.19 -7.31 -3.24
C ILE A 48 -2.51 -6.69 -3.65
N GLU A 49 -2.59 -5.36 -3.52
CA GLU A 49 -3.78 -4.59 -3.83
C GLU A 49 -3.43 -3.44 -4.75
N THR A 50 -4.29 -3.19 -5.74
CA THR A 50 -4.27 -1.94 -6.49
C THR A 50 -4.64 -0.78 -5.58
N PHE A 51 -3.84 0.29 -5.64
CA PHE A 51 -4.13 1.53 -4.93
C PHE A 51 -4.45 2.64 -5.93
N SER A 52 -5.58 3.32 -5.73
CA SER A 52 -6.10 4.37 -6.61
C SER A 52 -6.46 5.62 -5.81
N GLY A 53 -6.65 6.75 -6.49
CA GLY A 53 -7.10 7.99 -5.86
C GLY A 53 -6.63 9.25 -6.57
N TYR A 54 -6.57 10.36 -5.85
CA TYR A 54 -6.00 11.63 -6.30
C TYR A 54 -5.29 12.33 -5.14
N ARG A 55 -3.96 12.41 -5.20
CA ARG A 55 -3.02 12.80 -4.12
C ARG A 55 -3.03 11.88 -2.91
N MET A 56 -4.22 11.52 -2.44
CA MET A 56 -4.49 10.49 -1.46
C MET A 56 -4.81 9.18 -2.18
N LEU A 57 -4.28 8.07 -1.68
CA LEU A 57 -4.46 6.74 -2.25
C LEU A 57 -5.19 5.84 -1.24
N GLY A 58 -6.01 4.94 -1.75
CA GLY A 58 -6.65 3.86 -0.99
C GLY A 58 -6.74 2.60 -1.82
N ALA A 59 -7.03 1.47 -1.17
CA ALA A 59 -7.31 0.22 -1.86
C ALA A 59 -8.49 0.43 -2.82
N ASP A 60 -8.32 0.01 -4.08
CA ASP A 60 -9.34 0.18 -5.12
C ASP A 60 -10.24 -1.07 -5.18
N PRO A 61 -11.53 -0.98 -4.83
CA PRO A 61 -12.45 -2.12 -4.90
C PRO A 61 -12.66 -2.66 -6.32
N GLN A 62 -12.34 -1.87 -7.35
CA GLN A 62 -12.40 -2.29 -8.77
C GLN A 62 -11.03 -2.71 -9.31
N GLY A 63 -9.99 -2.62 -8.49
CA GLY A 63 -8.63 -3.00 -8.85
C GLY A 63 -8.36 -4.48 -8.60
N SER A 64 -7.09 -4.84 -8.67
CA SER A 64 -6.64 -6.20 -8.39
C SER A 64 -6.48 -6.46 -6.91
N TYR A 65 -6.80 -7.69 -6.52
CA TYR A 65 -6.59 -8.25 -5.20
C TYR A 65 -5.99 -9.64 -5.36
N TYR A 66 -4.75 -9.82 -4.92
CA TYR A 66 -4.05 -11.09 -4.96
C TYR A 66 -3.65 -11.52 -3.57
N LEU A 67 -3.98 -12.77 -3.25
CA LEU A 67 -3.55 -13.44 -2.02
C LEU A 67 -2.69 -14.64 -2.40
N LEU A 68 -1.38 -14.54 -2.19
CA LEU A 68 -0.38 -15.50 -2.67
C LEU A 68 0.33 -16.20 -1.52
N SER A 69 0.73 -17.45 -1.76
CA SER A 69 1.57 -18.24 -0.85
C SER A 69 2.91 -17.53 -0.56
N PRO A 70 3.50 -17.67 0.64
CA PRO A 70 4.81 -17.10 0.95
C PRO A 70 5.94 -17.70 0.09
N ASP A 71 5.73 -18.91 -0.43
CA ASP A 71 6.67 -19.66 -1.26
C ASP A 71 6.45 -19.44 -2.77
N VAL A 72 5.57 -18.51 -3.15
CA VAL A 72 5.36 -18.11 -4.55
C VAL A 72 6.68 -17.72 -5.22
N ASP A 73 6.93 -18.09 -6.47
CA ASP A 73 8.16 -17.69 -7.15
C ASP A 73 8.16 -16.18 -7.48
N ASP A 74 9.35 -15.65 -7.80
CA ASP A 74 9.51 -14.22 -8.08
C ASP A 74 8.77 -13.78 -9.35
N GLU A 75 8.62 -14.66 -10.33
CA GLU A 75 7.93 -14.36 -11.58
C GLU A 75 6.44 -14.13 -11.35
N GLN A 76 5.77 -15.06 -10.66
CA GLN A 76 4.38 -14.96 -10.27
C GLN A 76 4.12 -13.79 -9.32
N LEU A 77 5.02 -13.55 -8.37
CA LEU A 77 4.93 -12.41 -7.45
C LEU A 77 4.98 -11.09 -8.22
N GLY A 78 5.92 -10.95 -9.15
CA GLY A 78 6.05 -9.75 -9.98
C GLY A 78 4.90 -9.56 -10.96
N MET A 79 4.36 -10.63 -11.54
CA MET A 79 3.17 -10.55 -12.40
C MET A 79 1.97 -9.94 -11.64
N ALA A 80 1.74 -10.38 -10.40
CA ALA A 80 0.68 -9.83 -9.56
C ALA A 80 0.90 -8.34 -9.23
N VAL A 81 2.16 -7.93 -8.97
CA VAL A 81 2.51 -6.51 -8.75
C VAL A 81 2.24 -5.68 -10.00
N LEU A 82 2.69 -6.14 -11.17
CA LEU A 82 2.52 -5.42 -12.43
C LEU A 82 1.03 -5.28 -12.78
N ASP A 83 0.26 -6.35 -12.66
CA ASP A 83 -1.19 -6.29 -12.90
C ASP A 83 -1.87 -5.32 -11.93
N ALA A 84 -1.54 -5.35 -10.64
CA ALA A 84 -2.10 -4.42 -9.66
C ALA A 84 -1.74 -2.96 -9.95
N LEU A 85 -0.51 -2.68 -10.41
CA LEU A 85 -0.09 -1.36 -10.87
C LEU A 85 -0.91 -0.93 -12.10
N PHE A 86 -1.03 -1.77 -13.13
CA PHE A 86 -1.75 -1.40 -14.36
C PHE A 86 -3.26 -1.21 -14.18
N LYS A 87 -3.85 -1.78 -13.12
CA LYS A 87 -5.24 -1.51 -12.73
C LYS A 87 -5.41 -0.24 -11.87
N SER A 88 -4.33 0.43 -11.47
CA SER A 88 -4.40 1.67 -10.69
C SER A 88 -5.03 2.80 -11.50
N ARG A 89 -5.87 3.60 -10.83
CA ARG A 89 -6.65 4.67 -11.45
C ARG A 89 -6.40 6.01 -10.76
N ILE A 90 -6.45 7.06 -11.56
CA ILE A 90 -6.59 8.42 -11.05
C ILE A 90 -8.10 8.68 -10.89
N ILE A 91 -8.56 8.82 -9.65
CA ILE A 91 -9.97 9.06 -9.36
C ILE A 91 -10.29 10.53 -9.60
N PRO A 92 -11.33 10.87 -10.39
CA PRO A 92 -11.74 12.26 -10.60
C PRO A 92 -12.08 12.95 -9.28
N LEU A 93 -11.85 14.27 -9.20
CA LEU A 93 -12.18 15.06 -8.00
C LEU A 93 -13.67 14.98 -7.62
N GLU A 94 -14.54 14.79 -8.61
CA GLU A 94 -15.99 14.65 -8.42
C GLU A 94 -16.38 13.33 -7.75
N GLU A 95 -15.55 12.28 -7.88
CA GLU A 95 -15.79 10.93 -7.34
C GLU A 95 -14.98 10.67 -6.07
N ILE A 96 -14.09 11.59 -5.67
CA ILE A 96 -13.11 11.36 -4.59
C ILE A 96 -13.78 11.19 -3.22
N ASP A 97 -14.86 11.91 -2.97
CA ASP A 97 -15.60 11.84 -1.70
C ASP A 97 -16.35 10.51 -1.57
N ASP A 98 -16.93 10.00 -2.67
CA ASP A 98 -17.57 8.70 -2.71
C ASP A 98 -16.54 7.55 -2.62
N PHE A 99 -15.36 7.73 -3.22
CA PHE A 99 -14.26 6.76 -3.16
C PHE A 99 -13.69 6.62 -1.74
N PHE A 100 -13.65 7.71 -0.98
CA PHE A 100 -13.20 7.73 0.42
C PHE A 100 -14.35 7.88 1.42
N GLU A 101 -15.54 7.42 1.05
CA GLU A 101 -16.72 7.50 1.91
C GLU A 101 -16.46 6.69 3.20
N PRO A 102 -16.47 7.32 4.39
CA PRO A 102 -15.90 6.72 5.59
C PRO A 102 -16.59 5.42 6.04
N GLU A 103 -17.91 5.32 5.89
CA GLU A 103 -18.66 4.15 6.34
C GLU A 103 -18.35 2.93 5.47
N LYS A 104 -18.37 3.08 4.14
CA LYS A 104 -17.93 2.04 3.20
C LYS A 104 -16.49 1.61 3.45
N CYS A 105 -15.57 2.55 3.67
CA CYS A 105 -14.19 2.24 3.98
C CYS A 105 -14.05 1.40 5.27
N ASP A 106 -14.79 1.77 6.32
CA ASP A 106 -14.78 1.04 7.61
C ASP A 106 -15.41 -0.36 7.47
N GLU A 107 -16.43 -0.53 6.64
CA GLU A 107 -17.05 -1.84 6.35
C GLU A 107 -16.10 -2.75 5.57
N GLN A 108 -15.55 -2.25 4.45
CA GLN A 108 -14.58 -2.98 3.63
C GLN A 108 -13.37 -3.44 4.46
N TYR A 109 -12.87 -2.57 5.34
CA TYR A 109 -11.74 -2.92 6.21
C TYR A 109 -12.07 -4.06 7.18
N LYS A 110 -13.28 -4.09 7.74
CA LYS A 110 -13.71 -5.18 8.64
C LYS A 110 -13.87 -6.49 7.87
N GLU A 111 -14.52 -6.44 6.71
CA GLU A 111 -14.70 -7.62 5.85
C GLU A 111 -13.35 -8.22 5.45
N TRP A 112 -12.39 -7.37 5.05
CA TRP A 112 -11.03 -7.77 4.73
C TRP A 112 -10.32 -8.48 5.90
N ILE A 113 -10.41 -7.92 7.11
CA ILE A 113 -9.84 -8.56 8.30
C ILE A 113 -10.49 -9.91 8.58
N ASP A 114 -11.82 -9.98 8.54
CA ASP A 114 -12.56 -11.18 8.88
C ASP A 114 -12.28 -12.29 7.85
N GLU A 115 -12.14 -11.96 6.58
CA GLU A 115 -11.71 -12.87 5.53
C GLU A 115 -10.31 -13.42 5.81
N LEU A 116 -9.32 -12.56 6.11
CA LEU A 116 -7.95 -12.99 6.38
C LEU A 116 -7.84 -13.86 7.64
N ILE A 117 -8.56 -13.47 8.71
CA ILE A 117 -8.62 -14.25 9.95
C ILE A 117 -9.18 -15.65 9.68
N LYS A 118 -10.28 -15.73 8.94
CA LYS A 118 -10.94 -17.00 8.60
C LYS A 118 -10.07 -17.87 7.69
N THR A 119 -9.49 -17.27 6.64
CA THR A 119 -8.72 -17.99 5.61
C THR A 119 -7.44 -18.59 6.17
N TYR A 120 -6.72 -17.86 7.03
CA TYR A 120 -5.45 -18.31 7.61
C TYR A 120 -5.57 -18.84 9.05
N GLY A 121 -6.79 -18.94 9.58
CA GLY A 121 -7.06 -19.50 10.91
C GLY A 121 -6.43 -18.71 12.07
N TYR A 122 -6.29 -17.39 11.92
CA TYR A 122 -5.79 -16.55 13.01
C TYR A 122 -6.79 -16.49 14.16
N ARG A 123 -6.30 -16.45 15.40
CA ARG A 123 -7.18 -16.35 16.59
C ARG A 123 -7.56 -14.91 16.94
N SER A 124 -6.87 -13.94 16.36
CA SER A 124 -7.07 -12.51 16.63
C SER A 124 -6.42 -11.62 15.58
N LYS A 125 -6.89 -10.37 15.47
CA LYS A 125 -6.22 -9.31 14.70
C LYS A 125 -4.76 -9.13 15.10
N ARG A 126 -4.45 -9.26 16.39
CA ARG A 126 -3.05 -9.15 16.86
C ARG A 126 -2.16 -10.21 16.21
N GLN A 127 -2.64 -11.44 16.05
CA GLN A 127 -1.86 -12.50 15.42
C GLN A 127 -1.63 -12.22 13.92
N LEU A 128 -2.66 -11.76 13.21
CA LEU A 128 -2.59 -11.35 11.81
C LEU A 128 -1.52 -10.27 11.58
N PHE A 129 -1.56 -9.21 12.39
CA PHE A 129 -0.77 -8.01 12.13
C PHE A 129 0.61 -7.98 12.79
N LYS A 130 0.87 -8.73 13.87
CA LYS A 130 2.09 -8.59 14.69
C LYS A 130 3.41 -8.68 13.89
N ARG A 131 3.42 -9.41 12.76
CA ARG A 131 4.60 -9.58 11.90
C ARG A 131 4.40 -9.04 10.49
N MET A 132 3.30 -8.34 10.25
CA MET A 132 2.95 -7.84 8.93
C MET A 132 3.84 -6.65 8.57
N ARG A 133 4.57 -6.81 7.47
CA ARG A 133 5.33 -5.77 6.80
C ARG A 133 4.48 -5.19 5.68
N ASP A 134 4.84 -3.98 5.28
CA ASP A 134 4.12 -3.19 4.30
C ASP A 134 5.12 -2.51 3.38
N CYS A 135 4.87 -2.59 2.08
CA CYS A 135 5.55 -1.84 1.05
C CYS A 135 4.49 -1.20 0.15
N GLY A 136 4.66 0.06 -0.20
CA GLY A 136 3.92 0.64 -1.32
C GLY A 136 4.80 0.70 -2.55
N ILE A 137 4.15 0.61 -3.70
CA ILE A 137 4.75 0.38 -4.99
C ILE A 137 4.21 1.43 -5.93
N GLN A 138 5.08 2.14 -6.65
CA GLN A 138 4.68 3.17 -7.59
C GLN A 138 5.41 2.99 -8.91
N LEU A 139 4.66 3.01 -10.00
CA LEU A 139 5.19 3.15 -11.36
C LEU A 139 5.02 4.60 -11.81
N LEU A 140 6.13 5.28 -12.03
CA LEU A 140 6.17 6.68 -12.44
C LEU A 140 7.44 6.97 -13.24
N ASP A 141 7.29 7.73 -14.33
CA ASP A 141 8.40 8.19 -15.18
C ASP A 141 9.38 7.06 -15.58
N GLY A 142 8.82 5.91 -15.98
CA GLY A 142 9.59 4.76 -16.46
C GLY A 142 10.30 3.93 -15.38
N ASN A 143 10.02 4.17 -14.09
CA ASN A 143 10.59 3.41 -12.99
C ASN A 143 9.50 2.83 -12.09
N ILE A 144 9.78 1.66 -11.51
CA ILE A 144 9.03 1.09 -10.39
C ILE A 144 9.84 1.35 -9.12
N THR A 145 9.24 2.10 -8.19
CA THR A 145 9.80 2.39 -6.88
C THR A 145 9.01 1.63 -5.82
N ILE A 146 9.69 0.75 -5.09
CA ILE A 146 9.13 -0.03 -3.98
C ILE A 146 9.67 0.56 -2.68
N ARG A 147 8.78 1.12 -1.87
CA ARG A 147 9.13 1.83 -0.64
C ARG A 147 8.84 0.97 0.58
N PRO A 148 9.85 0.52 1.32
CA PRO A 148 9.64 -0.16 2.58
C PRO A 148 9.08 0.79 3.64
N THR A 149 8.47 0.22 4.67
CA THR A 149 7.92 0.99 5.79
C THR A 149 8.42 0.48 7.14
N GLY A 150 8.28 1.33 8.16
CA GLY A 150 8.39 0.99 9.57
C GLY A 150 7.03 0.65 10.17
N HIS A 151 6.86 -0.56 10.69
CA HIS A 151 5.67 -0.98 11.43
C HIS A 151 5.68 -0.36 12.83
N GLU A 152 4.90 0.71 13.03
CA GLU A 152 4.96 1.57 14.21
C GLU A 152 3.93 1.20 15.28
N LYS A 153 2.74 0.78 14.86
CA LYS A 153 1.69 0.22 15.73
C LYS A 153 1.08 -0.98 15.03
N LEU A 154 0.30 -1.77 15.77
CA LEU A 154 -0.26 -3.02 15.28
C LEU A 154 -0.86 -2.91 13.86
N GLU A 155 -1.67 -1.88 13.62
CA GLU A 155 -2.32 -1.63 12.33
C GLU A 155 -1.82 -0.30 11.70
N LEU A 156 -0.56 0.10 11.95
CA LEU A 156 0.03 1.36 11.48
C LEU A 156 1.46 1.14 10.96
N TRP A 157 1.67 1.43 9.69
CA TRP A 157 2.98 1.49 9.04
C TRP A 157 3.28 2.93 8.66
N THR A 158 4.52 3.38 8.79
CA THR A 158 4.91 4.75 8.44
C THR A 158 6.29 4.76 7.82
N GLY A 159 6.75 5.89 7.28
CA GLY A 159 8.14 6.06 6.87
C GLY A 159 9.14 6.12 8.04
N LYS A 160 8.73 5.82 9.27
CA LYS A 160 9.58 5.93 10.45
C LYS A 160 10.80 5.02 10.31
N GLY A 161 11.98 5.64 10.36
CA GLY A 161 13.25 4.94 10.21
C GLY A 161 13.60 4.59 8.77
N MET A 162 12.78 4.95 7.78
CA MET A 162 13.09 4.77 6.36
C MET A 162 13.79 6.03 5.82
N VAL A 163 14.75 5.84 4.94
CA VAL A 163 15.39 6.89 4.13
C VAL A 163 15.26 6.56 2.64
N GLU A 164 15.46 7.53 1.76
CA GLU A 164 15.31 7.32 0.30
C GLU A 164 16.22 6.19 -0.24
N SER A 165 17.39 5.98 0.36
CA SER A 165 18.28 4.86 -0.02
C SER A 165 17.76 3.48 0.39
N ASP A 166 16.73 3.41 1.25
CA ASP A 166 16.04 2.16 1.56
C ASP A 166 15.06 1.76 0.45
N ASP A 167 14.66 2.67 -0.44
CA ASP A 167 13.79 2.36 -1.57
C ASP A 167 14.50 1.42 -2.56
N VAL A 168 13.73 0.52 -3.17
CA VAL A 168 14.19 -0.32 -4.28
C VAL A 168 13.62 0.27 -5.57
N VAL A 169 14.49 0.76 -6.44
CA VAL A 169 14.10 1.36 -7.72
C VAL A 169 14.61 0.47 -8.85
N ILE A 170 13.71 0.08 -9.74
CA ILE A 170 14.02 -0.71 -10.95
C ILE A 170 13.35 -0.07 -12.18
N PRO A 171 13.88 -0.27 -13.40
CA PRO A 171 13.22 0.16 -14.63
C PRO A 171 11.83 -0.46 -14.79
N ALA A 172 10.89 0.26 -15.41
CA ALA A 172 9.52 -0.22 -15.62
C ALA A 172 9.41 -1.36 -16.66
N ASP A 173 10.44 -1.56 -17.49
CA ASP A 173 10.57 -2.67 -18.43
C ASP A 173 11.28 -3.90 -17.84
N SER A 174 11.56 -3.88 -16.53
CA SER A 174 12.08 -5.06 -15.81
C SER A 174 11.13 -6.25 -15.95
N SER A 175 11.71 -7.44 -16.04
CA SER A 175 10.94 -8.68 -16.10
C SER A 175 10.12 -8.89 -14.82
N PRO A 176 9.02 -9.67 -14.87
CA PRO A 176 8.25 -9.99 -13.67
C PRO A 176 9.12 -10.60 -12.56
N ALA A 177 10.07 -11.48 -12.89
CA ALA A 177 10.99 -12.05 -11.91
C ALA A 177 11.83 -10.99 -11.19
N GLU A 178 12.33 -9.98 -11.90
CA GLU A 178 13.07 -8.86 -11.29
C GLU A 178 12.17 -8.00 -10.38
N VAL A 179 10.90 -7.79 -10.77
CA VAL A 179 9.92 -7.08 -9.95
C VAL A 179 9.64 -7.84 -8.65
N GLY A 180 9.45 -9.16 -8.71
CA GLY A 180 9.25 -10.01 -7.53
C GLY A 180 10.48 -10.01 -6.60
N ALA A 181 11.68 -10.16 -7.17
CA ALA A 181 12.92 -10.12 -6.41
C ALA A 181 13.14 -8.75 -5.75
N ALA A 182 12.84 -7.65 -6.46
CA ALA A 182 12.89 -6.29 -5.92
C ALA A 182 11.92 -6.09 -4.75
N LEU A 183 10.70 -6.64 -4.84
CA LEU A 183 9.73 -6.59 -3.75
C LEU A 183 10.21 -7.34 -2.51
N ARG A 184 10.79 -8.53 -2.68
CA ARG A 184 11.41 -9.28 -1.56
C ARG A 184 12.56 -8.50 -0.92
N LEU A 185 13.40 -7.86 -1.74
CA LEU A 185 14.47 -7.00 -1.26
C LEU A 185 13.90 -5.83 -0.44
N ALA A 186 12.85 -5.16 -0.91
CA ALA A 186 12.21 -4.08 -0.15
C ALA A 186 11.65 -4.58 1.19
N PHE A 187 10.98 -5.73 1.22
CA PHE A 187 10.52 -6.32 2.47
C PHE A 187 11.65 -6.64 3.44
N SER A 188 12.85 -6.95 2.97
CA SER A 188 14.02 -7.16 3.84
C SER A 188 14.49 -5.88 4.53
N ARG A 189 14.16 -4.71 3.97
CA ARG A 189 14.50 -3.37 4.48
C ARG A 189 13.44 -2.78 5.42
N CYS A 190 12.22 -3.34 5.42
CA CYS A 190 11.19 -2.97 6.39
C CYS A 190 11.67 -3.10 7.84
N ARG A 191 11.22 -2.17 8.69
CA ARG A 191 11.51 -2.18 10.14
C ARG A 191 10.24 -2.45 10.93
N SER A 192 10.37 -2.99 12.14
CA SER A 192 9.23 -3.22 13.04
C SER A 192 9.56 -2.77 14.45
N TYR A 193 8.59 -2.10 15.06
CA TYR A 193 8.64 -1.52 16.40
C TYR A 193 7.46 -2.00 17.29
N VAL A 194 6.72 -3.02 16.82
CA VAL A 194 5.46 -3.53 17.40
C VAL A 194 5.65 -4.77 18.26
#